data_AF-A0A1X1Q7N6-F1
#
_entry.id   AF-A0A1X1Q7N6-F1
#
_cell.length_a   1.000
_cell.length_b   1.000
_cell.length_c   1.000
_cell.angle_alpha   90.00
_cell.angle_beta   90.00
_cell.angle_gamma   90.00
#
_symmetry.space_group_name_H-M   'P 1'
#
loop_
_entity.id
_entity.type
_entity.pdbx_description
1 polymer ?
#
loop_
_entity_poly.entity_id
_entity_poly.type
_entity_poly.pdbx_seq_one_letter_code
_entity_poly.pdbx_strand_id
1 'polypeptide(L)'
;MHIGDGVIGYTKDNKIKIASYPDNGEFSNVTVFTTSSDAIFSMKLLKGELNGIDSFILMSDGTEAGLYHKKNKSLTSALVRVVDFVRFFPELTVRGMLVDSLKNVIQQVTVDDCSIAIIADDYGKDVRHLPISEQRDLLAVGSKKYPAHKSKRMNRINYILSMLEQPIAIDEIARRLHIKKKYVRKYTDFLESKGIIEQCGNKFIYLR
;
A
#
# COMPACT_ATOMS: atom_id res chain seq x y z
N MET A 1 -17.68 6.70 12.00
CA MET A 1 -18.07 8.02 12.51
C MET A 1 -17.08 9.03 11.94
N HIS A 2 -17.54 10.20 11.53
CA HIS A 2 -16.70 11.27 11.02
C HIS A 2 -17.23 12.62 11.50
N ILE A 3 -16.33 13.51 11.93
CA ILE A 3 -16.60 14.89 12.30
C ILE A 3 -15.44 15.72 11.77
N GLY A 4 -15.74 16.84 11.13
CA GLY A 4 -14.74 17.78 10.63
C GLY A 4 -14.37 17.54 9.17
N ASP A 5 -13.12 17.82 8.86
CA ASP A 5 -12.63 18.09 7.50
C ASP A 5 -11.59 17.11 6.99
N GLY A 6 -11.43 15.99 7.70
CA GLY A 6 -10.79 14.83 7.15
C GLY A 6 -11.58 14.22 5.99
N VAL A 7 -10.97 13.22 5.35
CA VAL A 7 -11.60 12.43 4.30
C VAL A 7 -11.55 10.96 4.67
N ILE A 8 -12.68 10.28 4.51
CA ILE A 8 -12.75 8.82 4.65
C ILE A 8 -12.94 8.20 3.27
N GLY A 9 -11.92 7.48 2.81
CA GLY A 9 -11.94 6.65 1.62
C GLY A 9 -12.12 5.17 1.92
N TYR A 10 -12.45 4.40 0.89
CA TYR A 10 -12.47 2.94 0.95
C TYR A 10 -12.16 2.36 -0.43
N THR A 11 -11.62 1.14 -0.47
CA THR A 11 -11.54 0.39 -1.73
C THR A 11 -12.66 -0.61 -1.83
N LYS A 12 -13.19 -0.75 -3.05
CA LYS A 12 -14.15 -1.78 -3.44
C LYS A 12 -13.87 -2.18 -4.88
N ASP A 13 -13.72 -3.49 -5.12
CA ASP A 13 -13.43 -4.04 -6.44
C ASP A 13 -12.21 -3.36 -7.11
N ASN A 14 -11.12 -3.19 -6.34
CA ASN A 14 -9.88 -2.50 -6.75
C ASN A 14 -10.06 -1.02 -7.18
N LYS A 15 -11.16 -0.38 -6.79
CA LYS A 15 -11.40 1.04 -7.04
C LYS A 15 -11.49 1.81 -5.73
N ILE A 16 -10.82 2.97 -5.68
CA ILE A 16 -10.95 3.91 -4.57
C ILE A 16 -12.27 4.66 -4.68
N LYS A 17 -12.96 4.80 -3.55
CA LYS A 17 -14.22 5.52 -3.38
C LYS A 17 -14.19 6.33 -2.08
N ILE A 18 -15.15 7.23 -1.91
CA ILE A 18 -15.28 8.09 -0.74
C ILE A 18 -16.47 7.63 0.08
N ALA A 19 -16.25 7.36 1.36
CA ALA A 19 -17.29 7.07 2.35
C ALA A 19 -17.81 8.36 3.00
N SER A 20 -16.90 9.31 3.28
CA SER A 20 -17.26 10.63 3.78
C SER A 20 -16.38 11.70 3.16
N TYR A 21 -17.04 12.70 2.59
CA TYR A 21 -16.44 13.95 2.14
C TYR A 21 -16.09 14.83 3.36
N PRO A 22 -15.11 15.75 3.21
CA PRO A 22 -14.84 16.77 4.22
C PRO A 22 -16.04 17.71 4.37
N ASP A 23 -16.28 18.23 5.58
CA ASP A 23 -17.40 19.17 5.84
C ASP A 23 -17.14 20.59 5.31
N ASN A 24 -15.89 20.92 5.02
CA ASN A 24 -15.50 22.18 4.41
C ASN A 24 -16.04 22.16 2.98
N GLY A 25 -17.11 22.91 2.73
CA GLY A 25 -17.63 23.14 1.38
C GLY A 25 -16.61 23.85 0.47
N GLU A 26 -17.07 24.72 -0.44
CA GLU A 26 -16.16 25.54 -1.29
C GLU A 26 -15.27 26.52 -0.50
N PHE A 27 -15.53 26.72 0.80
CA PHE A 27 -14.85 27.66 1.67
C PHE A 27 -13.98 26.95 2.71
N SER A 28 -12.68 27.23 2.68
CA SER A 28 -11.62 26.56 3.47
C SER A 28 -11.60 26.86 4.97
N ASN A 29 -12.52 27.67 5.49
CA ASN A 29 -12.35 28.33 6.80
C ASN A 29 -13.33 27.85 7.89
N VAL A 30 -13.99 26.70 7.70
CA VAL A 30 -14.98 26.19 8.66
C VAL A 30 -14.47 24.90 9.30
N THR A 31 -13.79 25.01 10.44
CA THR A 31 -13.35 23.85 11.23
C THR A 31 -14.38 23.56 12.32
N VAL A 32 -14.86 22.32 12.41
CA VAL A 32 -15.76 21.88 13.48
C VAL A 32 -14.95 21.27 14.62
N PHE A 33 -14.87 21.97 15.75
CA PHE A 33 -14.26 21.42 16.96
C PHE A 33 -15.17 20.40 17.63
N THR A 34 -14.62 19.27 18.05
CA THR A 34 -15.36 18.20 18.76
C THR A 34 -15.94 18.63 20.10
N THR A 35 -15.42 19.72 20.68
CA THR A 35 -15.90 20.34 21.93
C THR A 35 -17.01 21.38 21.69
N SER A 36 -17.30 21.73 20.44
CA SER A 36 -18.38 22.67 20.13
C SER A 36 -19.75 22.04 20.41
N SER A 37 -20.71 22.86 20.84
CA SER A 37 -22.12 22.44 20.97
C SER A 37 -22.68 21.89 19.66
N ASP A 38 -22.11 22.34 18.53
CA ASP A 38 -22.59 22.02 17.19
C ASP A 38 -21.90 20.79 16.57
N ALA A 39 -20.92 20.19 17.26
CA ALA A 39 -20.21 18.99 16.80
C ALA A 39 -21.16 17.82 16.50
N ILE A 40 -22.25 17.69 17.28
CA ILE A 40 -23.23 16.64 17.06
C ILE A 40 -24.00 16.81 15.73
N PHE A 41 -24.18 18.05 15.26
CA PHE A 41 -24.89 18.33 14.02
C PHE A 41 -24.04 18.12 12.77
N SER A 42 -22.71 18.18 12.90
CA SER A 42 -21.77 17.83 11.82
C SER A 42 -21.37 16.36 11.81
N MET A 43 -21.73 15.59 12.85
CA MET A 43 -21.36 14.19 12.94
C MET A 43 -22.04 13.33 11.87
N LYS A 44 -21.22 12.65 11.08
CA LYS A 44 -21.65 11.65 10.10
C LYS A 44 -21.48 10.25 10.68
N LEU A 45 -22.61 9.57 10.88
CA LEU A 45 -22.63 8.15 11.21
C LEU A 45 -22.89 7.33 9.96
N LEU A 46 -21.90 6.51 9.58
CA LEU A 46 -21.99 5.59 8.46
C LEU A 46 -22.27 4.18 8.99
N LYS A 47 -23.31 3.53 8.48
CA LYS A 47 -23.64 2.13 8.72
C LYS A 47 -23.89 1.44 7.39
N GLY A 48 -23.38 0.23 7.23
CA GLY A 48 -23.58 -0.57 6.03
C GLY A 48 -22.95 -1.95 6.15
N GLU A 49 -23.06 -2.71 5.09
CA GLU A 49 -22.40 -4.01 4.92
C GLU A 49 -21.13 -3.83 4.08
N LEU A 50 -20.13 -4.71 4.27
CA LEU A 50 -18.89 -4.63 3.51
C LEU A 50 -19.13 -4.82 2.00
N ASN A 51 -19.90 -5.84 1.58
CA ASN A 51 -20.32 -6.03 0.17
C ASN A 51 -19.22 -5.72 -0.87
N GLY A 52 -18.04 -6.31 -0.71
CA GLY A 52 -16.87 -6.11 -1.59
C GLY A 52 -15.95 -4.94 -1.21
N ILE A 53 -16.27 -4.20 -0.13
CA ILE A 53 -15.35 -3.26 0.50
C ILE A 53 -14.26 -4.06 1.22
N ASP A 54 -13.02 -3.72 0.93
CA ASP A 54 -11.84 -4.49 1.34
C ASP A 54 -10.72 -3.61 1.90
N SER A 55 -10.96 -2.31 2.06
CA SER A 55 -10.11 -1.41 2.85
C SER A 55 -10.84 -0.12 3.22
N PHE A 56 -10.38 0.54 4.30
CA PHE A 56 -10.73 1.91 4.64
C PHE A 56 -9.47 2.74 4.84
N ILE A 57 -9.56 4.01 4.43
CA ILE A 57 -8.49 5.00 4.54
C ILE A 57 -9.07 6.23 5.23
N LEU A 58 -8.43 6.68 6.30
CA LEU A 58 -8.76 7.92 7.01
C LEU A 58 -7.59 8.87 6.85
N MET A 59 -7.88 10.12 6.49
CA MET A 59 -6.87 11.16 6.28
C MET A 59 -7.29 12.44 6.98
N SER A 60 -6.34 13.14 7.61
CA SER A 60 -6.54 14.55 7.95
C SER A 60 -6.59 15.42 6.69
N ASP A 61 -7.12 16.62 6.84
CA ASP A 61 -7.10 17.71 5.85
C ASP A 61 -5.68 18.06 5.37
N GLY A 62 -4.67 18.01 6.24
CA GLY A 62 -3.27 18.15 5.84
C GLY A 62 -2.86 17.12 4.78
N THR A 63 -3.30 15.86 4.95
CA THR A 63 -3.01 14.78 3.99
C THR A 63 -3.91 14.83 2.75
N GLU A 64 -5.13 15.37 2.88
CA GLU A 64 -6.08 15.60 1.79
C GLU A 64 -5.44 16.40 0.64
N ALA A 65 -4.65 17.43 0.95
CA ALA A 65 -4.11 18.39 -0.01
C ALA A 65 -3.37 17.74 -1.20
N GLY A 66 -2.70 16.59 -0.99
CA GLY A 66 -2.00 15.85 -2.03
C GLY A 66 -2.73 14.63 -2.59
N LEU A 67 -3.83 14.20 -1.96
CA LEU A 67 -4.48 12.91 -2.25
C LEU A 67 -5.96 13.02 -2.64
N TYR A 68 -6.57 14.18 -2.46
CA TYR A 68 -7.96 14.46 -2.82
C TYR A 68 -8.05 15.66 -3.74
N HIS A 69 -8.88 15.52 -4.75
CA HIS A 69 -9.11 16.53 -5.76
C HIS A 69 -10.46 17.21 -5.49
N LYS A 70 -10.44 18.40 -4.90
CA LYS A 70 -11.65 19.15 -4.50
C LYS A 70 -12.64 19.37 -5.67
N LYS A 71 -12.12 19.72 -6.85
CA LYS A 71 -12.95 20.03 -8.04
C LYS A 71 -13.79 18.85 -8.52
N ASN A 72 -13.22 17.64 -8.52
CA ASN A 72 -13.90 16.44 -9.01
C ASN A 72 -14.42 15.54 -7.88
N LYS A 73 -14.24 15.97 -6.62
CA LYS A 73 -14.61 15.26 -5.40
C LYS A 73 -14.15 13.80 -5.43
N SER A 74 -12.88 13.57 -5.77
CA SER A 74 -12.32 12.22 -5.90
C SER A 74 -10.96 12.07 -5.25
N LEU A 75 -10.64 10.84 -4.87
CA LEU A 75 -9.34 10.43 -4.33
C LEU A 75 -8.41 9.97 -5.45
N THR A 76 -7.11 10.21 -5.29
CA THR A 76 -6.09 9.75 -6.25
C THR A 76 -6.06 8.22 -6.33
N SER A 77 -5.88 7.69 -7.56
CA SER A 77 -5.70 6.25 -7.78
C SER A 77 -4.42 5.70 -7.13
N ALA A 78 -3.47 6.57 -6.74
CA ALA A 78 -2.28 6.15 -6.01
C ALA A 78 -2.64 5.45 -4.68
N LEU A 79 -3.77 5.81 -4.05
CA LEU A 79 -4.23 5.18 -2.81
C LEU A 79 -4.56 3.70 -2.97
N VAL A 80 -4.99 3.25 -4.16
CA VAL A 80 -5.20 1.82 -4.43
C VAL A 80 -3.88 1.05 -4.27
N ARG A 81 -2.79 1.61 -4.78
CA ARG A 81 -1.47 1.00 -4.65
C ARG A 81 -0.96 1.02 -3.20
N VAL A 82 -1.26 2.07 -2.45
CA VAL A 82 -0.92 2.12 -1.02
C VAL A 82 -1.66 1.03 -0.25
N VAL A 83 -2.94 0.80 -0.55
CA VAL A 83 -3.72 -0.30 0.02
C VAL A 83 -3.11 -1.66 -0.35
N ASP A 84 -2.67 -1.84 -1.60
CA ASP A 84 -1.97 -3.07 -1.98
C ASP A 84 -0.67 -3.26 -1.17
N PHE A 85 0.09 -2.20 -0.89
CA PHE A 85 1.27 -2.30 -0.03
C PHE A 85 0.91 -2.78 1.38
N VAL A 86 -0.17 -2.23 1.97
CA VAL A 86 -0.67 -2.69 3.28
C VAL A 86 -1.05 -4.17 3.26
N ARG A 87 -1.57 -4.68 2.14
CA ARG A 87 -2.01 -6.09 2.02
C ARG A 87 -0.87 -7.09 1.83
N PHE A 88 0.23 -6.67 1.23
CA PHE A 88 1.24 -7.59 0.70
C PHE A 88 2.63 -7.42 1.31
N PHE A 89 2.86 -6.36 2.08
CA PHE A 89 4.15 -6.10 2.72
C PHE A 89 3.99 -5.97 4.24
N PRO A 90 5.05 -6.28 5.01
CA PRO A 90 5.02 -6.12 6.45
C PRO A 90 4.74 -4.68 6.89
N GLU A 91 4.06 -4.53 8.03
CA GLU A 91 3.68 -3.22 8.58
C GLU A 91 4.86 -2.25 8.68
N LEU A 92 6.02 -2.69 9.19
CA LEU A 92 7.20 -1.84 9.33
C LEU A 92 7.71 -1.31 7.98
N THR A 93 7.65 -2.15 6.94
CA THR A 93 8.03 -1.76 5.58
C THR A 93 7.07 -0.71 5.03
N VAL A 94 5.76 -0.94 5.14
CA VAL A 94 4.73 -0.01 4.65
C VAL A 94 4.75 1.30 5.42
N ARG A 95 4.92 1.25 6.75
CA ARG A 95 5.06 2.43 7.59
C ARG A 95 6.22 3.31 7.16
N GLY A 96 7.39 2.72 6.88
CA GLY A 96 8.54 3.45 6.34
C GLY A 96 8.20 4.15 5.02
N MET A 97 7.57 3.43 4.08
CA MET A 97 7.14 3.99 2.79
C MET A 97 6.12 5.14 2.93
N LEU A 98 5.18 5.02 3.87
CA LEU A 98 4.20 6.06 4.16
C LEU A 98 4.87 7.30 4.75
N VAL A 99 5.76 7.14 5.73
CA VAL A 99 6.51 8.27 6.31
C VAL A 99 7.33 8.99 5.24
N ASP A 100 8.03 8.26 4.39
CA ASP A 100 8.80 8.86 3.30
C ASP A 100 7.90 9.58 2.28
N SER A 101 6.72 9.03 1.98
CA SER A 101 5.76 9.65 1.07
C SER A 101 5.16 10.93 1.67
N LEU A 102 4.80 10.91 2.95
CA LEU A 102 4.30 12.09 3.65
C LEU A 102 5.35 13.21 3.65
N LYS A 103 6.61 12.90 3.98
CA LYS A 103 7.70 13.88 4.05
C LYS A 103 8.11 14.45 2.69
N ASN A 104 8.25 13.58 1.69
CA ASN A 104 8.85 13.98 0.41
C ASN A 104 7.83 14.41 -0.64
N VAL A 105 6.55 14.06 -0.47
CA VAL A 105 5.50 14.35 -1.45
C VAL A 105 4.41 15.24 -0.84
N ILE A 106 3.81 14.82 0.27
CA ILE A 106 2.63 15.52 0.82
C ILE A 106 3.00 16.84 1.49
N GLN A 107 4.08 16.87 2.28
CA GLN A 107 4.59 18.11 2.89
C GLN A 107 5.07 19.16 1.88
N GLN A 108 5.18 18.81 0.59
CA GLN A 108 5.48 19.79 -0.46
C GLN A 108 4.25 20.61 -0.89
N VAL A 109 3.05 20.19 -0.49
CA VAL A 109 1.77 20.81 -0.90
C VAL A 109 0.89 21.22 0.27
N THR A 110 1.34 21.02 1.51
CA THR A 110 0.68 21.49 2.73
C THR A 110 1.71 21.90 3.79
N VAL A 111 1.32 22.82 4.66
CA VAL A 111 2.08 23.20 5.87
C VAL A 111 1.47 22.63 7.15
N ASP A 112 0.37 21.89 7.03
CA ASP A 112 -0.39 21.34 8.14
C ASP A 112 0.07 19.94 8.54
N ASP A 113 -0.30 19.51 9.75
CA ASP A 113 0.00 18.19 10.27
C ASP A 113 -0.70 17.10 9.44
N CYS A 114 0.12 16.15 8.96
CA CYS A 114 -0.34 15.08 8.10
C CYS A 114 -0.54 13.79 8.90
N SER A 115 -1.77 13.29 8.95
CA SER A 115 -2.09 11.97 9.46
C SER A 115 -2.85 11.13 8.44
N ILE A 116 -2.51 9.85 8.38
CA ILE A 116 -3.19 8.83 7.58
C ILE A 116 -3.28 7.53 8.36
N ALA A 117 -4.45 6.89 8.33
CA ALA A 117 -4.67 5.56 8.86
C ALA A 117 -5.30 4.68 7.76
N ILE A 118 -4.79 3.46 7.60
CA ILE A 118 -5.26 2.53 6.57
C ILE A 118 -5.48 1.19 7.24
N ILE A 119 -6.64 0.60 6.98
CA ILE A 119 -6.96 -0.79 7.32
C ILE A 119 -7.37 -1.49 6.04
N ALA A 120 -6.81 -2.66 5.78
CA ALA A 120 -7.10 -3.44 4.59
C ALA A 120 -7.27 -4.91 4.96
N ASP A 121 -8.16 -5.61 4.27
CA ASP A 121 -8.26 -7.07 4.36
C ASP A 121 -7.07 -7.71 3.63
N ASP A 122 -6.20 -8.35 4.41
CA ASP A 122 -5.01 -9.07 3.98
C ASP A 122 -5.20 -10.60 4.03
N TYR A 123 -6.41 -11.07 4.38
CA TYR A 123 -6.69 -12.50 4.50
C TYR A 123 -6.48 -13.22 3.16
N GLY A 124 -5.69 -14.29 3.19
CA GLY A 124 -5.33 -15.06 1.99
C GLY A 124 -4.46 -14.32 0.96
N LYS A 125 -4.14 -13.02 1.16
CA LYS A 125 -3.27 -12.24 0.28
C LYS A 125 -1.81 -12.69 0.41
N ASP A 126 -1.21 -13.04 -0.72
CA ASP A 126 0.18 -13.48 -0.82
C ASP A 126 0.68 -13.08 -2.20
N VAL A 127 1.85 -12.44 -2.26
CA VAL A 127 2.43 -11.96 -3.52
C VAL A 127 2.60 -13.11 -4.50
N ARG A 128 2.88 -14.33 -4.03
CA ARG A 128 3.07 -15.53 -4.85
C ARG A 128 1.84 -15.90 -5.67
N HIS A 129 0.65 -15.62 -5.15
CA HIS A 129 -0.62 -15.97 -5.79
C HIS A 129 -1.09 -14.92 -6.80
N LEU A 130 -0.42 -13.75 -6.87
CA LEU A 130 -0.73 -12.73 -7.85
C LEU A 130 -0.25 -13.11 -9.26
N PRO A 131 -0.94 -12.69 -10.32
CA PRO A 131 -0.41 -12.75 -11.68
C PRO A 131 0.97 -12.07 -11.79
N ILE A 132 1.85 -12.59 -12.64
CA ILE A 132 3.23 -12.06 -12.82
C ILE A 132 3.24 -10.56 -13.15
N SER A 133 2.23 -10.05 -13.87
CA SER A 133 2.08 -8.62 -14.15
C SER A 133 1.84 -7.79 -12.90
N GLU A 134 1.00 -8.27 -11.99
CA GLU A 134 0.68 -7.59 -10.74
C GLU A 134 1.84 -7.70 -9.75
N GLN A 135 2.48 -8.87 -9.65
CA GLN A 135 3.71 -9.02 -8.88
C GLN A 135 4.78 -8.02 -9.34
N ARG A 136 4.99 -7.89 -10.66
CA ARG A 136 5.98 -6.96 -11.22
C ARG A 136 5.68 -5.52 -10.84
N ASP A 137 4.41 -5.14 -10.92
CA ASP A 137 3.97 -3.78 -10.64
C ASP A 137 4.04 -3.46 -9.15
N LEU A 138 3.61 -4.37 -8.29
CA LEU A 138 3.69 -4.26 -6.83
C LEU A 138 5.14 -4.17 -6.33
N LEU A 139 6.02 -5.03 -6.87
CA LEU A 139 7.44 -5.08 -6.51
C LEU A 139 8.28 -3.99 -7.21
N ALA A 140 7.69 -3.22 -8.13
CA ALA A 140 8.39 -2.23 -8.96
C ALA A 140 9.61 -2.83 -9.71
N VAL A 141 9.44 -4.00 -10.32
CA VAL A 141 10.55 -4.74 -10.97
C VAL A 141 10.69 -4.41 -12.46
N GLY A 142 11.75 -3.69 -12.80
CA GLY A 142 12.17 -3.47 -14.21
C GLY A 142 11.26 -2.52 -14.98
N SER A 143 11.48 -2.44 -16.31
CA SER A 143 10.73 -1.54 -17.18
C SER A 143 9.39 -2.14 -17.62
N LYS A 144 8.36 -1.29 -17.69
CA LYS A 144 7.06 -1.64 -18.30
C LYS A 144 7.09 -1.63 -19.84
N LYS A 145 8.24 -1.36 -20.48
CA LYS A 145 8.40 -1.36 -21.94
C LYS A 145 8.03 -2.69 -22.61
N TYR A 146 8.17 -3.80 -21.88
CA TYR A 146 7.82 -5.15 -22.38
C TYR A 146 6.82 -5.84 -21.45
N PRO A 147 6.07 -6.85 -21.95
CA PRO A 147 5.21 -7.69 -21.11
C PRO A 147 5.98 -8.34 -19.93
N ALA A 148 5.30 -8.53 -18.80
CA ALA A 148 5.94 -8.98 -17.56
C ALA A 148 6.62 -10.36 -17.71
N HIS A 149 6.02 -11.29 -18.44
CA HIS A 149 6.59 -12.61 -18.73
C HIS A 149 7.89 -12.58 -19.55
N LYS A 150 8.19 -11.47 -20.24
CA LYS A 150 9.48 -11.28 -20.94
C LYS A 150 10.57 -10.71 -20.04
N SER A 151 10.23 -10.27 -18.83
CA SER A 151 11.20 -9.73 -17.88
C SER A 151 11.97 -10.89 -17.23
N LYS A 152 13.21 -11.11 -17.71
CA LYS A 152 14.12 -12.11 -17.14
C LYS A 152 14.34 -11.92 -15.64
N ARG A 153 14.36 -10.66 -15.16
CA ARG A 153 14.46 -10.35 -13.74
C ARG A 153 13.22 -10.81 -12.98
N MET A 154 12.03 -10.50 -13.51
CA MET A 154 10.77 -10.88 -12.85
C MET A 154 10.59 -12.40 -12.83
N ASN A 155 10.88 -13.10 -13.93
CA ASN A 155 10.77 -14.56 -13.97
C ASN A 155 11.69 -15.24 -12.94
N ARG A 156 12.90 -14.70 -12.73
CA ARG A 156 13.81 -15.20 -11.69
C ARG A 156 13.27 -14.96 -10.29
N ILE A 157 12.71 -13.77 -10.03
CA ILE A 157 12.08 -13.45 -8.75
C ILE A 157 10.88 -14.37 -8.49
N ASN A 158 9.98 -14.52 -9.45
CA ASN A 158 8.82 -15.39 -9.34
C ASN A 158 9.24 -16.85 -9.06
N TYR A 159 10.26 -17.35 -9.77
CA TYR A 159 10.80 -18.69 -9.52
C TYR A 159 11.41 -18.84 -8.11
N ILE A 160 12.08 -17.82 -7.59
CA ILE A 160 12.57 -17.83 -6.20
C ILE A 160 11.41 -17.88 -5.22
N LEU A 161 10.40 -17.04 -5.43
CA LEU A 161 9.20 -16.98 -4.59
C LEU A 161 8.45 -18.31 -4.57
N SER A 162 8.35 -19.02 -5.70
CA SER A 162 7.73 -20.35 -5.77
C SER A 162 8.53 -21.43 -5.04
N MET A 163 9.83 -21.22 -4.76
CA MET A 163 10.64 -22.17 -3.99
C MET A 163 10.54 -21.95 -2.48
N LEU A 164 9.99 -20.82 -2.04
CA LEU A 164 9.92 -20.40 -0.63
C LEU A 164 8.64 -20.89 0.07
N GLU A 165 8.04 -21.98 -0.39
CA GLU A 165 7.03 -22.72 0.40
C GLU A 165 7.63 -23.29 1.69
N GLN A 166 8.94 -23.56 1.67
CA GLN A 166 9.73 -24.04 2.81
C GLN A 166 11.03 -23.24 2.90
N PRO A 167 11.67 -23.16 4.09
CA PRO A 167 12.96 -22.51 4.24
C PRO A 167 14.02 -23.12 3.32
N ILE A 168 14.62 -22.33 2.43
CA ILE A 168 15.53 -22.83 1.38
C ILE A 168 16.91 -22.16 1.45
N ALA A 169 17.97 -22.95 1.30
CA ALA A 169 19.34 -22.43 1.32
C ALA A 169 19.70 -21.71 0.01
N ILE A 170 20.53 -20.67 0.10
CA ILE A 170 20.99 -19.92 -1.09
C ILE A 170 21.68 -20.83 -2.13
N ASP A 171 22.37 -21.86 -1.66
CA ASP A 171 23.07 -22.85 -2.46
C ASP A 171 22.11 -23.68 -3.31
N GLU A 172 20.95 -23.98 -2.76
CA GLU A 172 19.90 -24.73 -3.44
C GLU A 172 19.20 -23.86 -4.48
N ILE A 173 18.90 -22.59 -4.15
CA ILE A 173 18.38 -21.62 -5.11
C ILE A 173 19.32 -21.48 -6.31
N ALA A 174 20.63 -21.34 -6.05
CA ALA A 174 21.66 -21.22 -7.08
C ALA A 174 21.74 -22.44 -8.00
N ARG A 175 21.62 -23.64 -7.41
CA ARG A 175 21.61 -24.92 -8.13
C ARG A 175 20.39 -25.02 -9.05
N ARG A 176 19.19 -24.73 -8.55
CA ARG A 176 17.93 -24.80 -9.31
C ARG A 176 17.84 -23.74 -10.42
N LEU A 177 18.39 -22.54 -10.19
CA LEU A 177 18.46 -21.49 -11.21
C LEU A 177 19.62 -21.65 -12.19
N HIS A 178 20.55 -22.59 -11.97
CA HIS A 178 21.79 -22.75 -12.73
C HIS A 178 22.61 -21.45 -12.84
N ILE A 179 22.73 -20.69 -11.74
CA ILE A 179 23.52 -19.44 -11.68
C ILE A 179 24.41 -19.39 -10.45
N LYS A 180 25.49 -18.60 -10.51
CA LYS A 180 26.39 -18.41 -9.36
C LYS A 180 25.66 -17.72 -8.20
N LYS A 181 25.97 -18.12 -6.95
CA LYS A 181 25.39 -17.57 -5.70
C LYS A 181 25.36 -16.04 -5.66
N LYS A 182 26.43 -15.37 -6.14
CA LYS A 182 26.51 -13.90 -6.20
C LYS A 182 25.37 -13.23 -6.99
N TYR A 183 24.81 -13.92 -7.98
CA TYR A 183 23.67 -13.42 -8.75
C TYR A 183 22.34 -13.73 -8.07
N VAL A 184 22.26 -14.83 -7.31
CA VAL A 184 21.09 -15.13 -6.46
C VAL A 184 20.95 -14.06 -5.38
N ARG A 185 22.05 -13.67 -4.73
CA ARG A 185 22.06 -12.60 -3.72
C ARG A 185 21.36 -11.34 -4.19
N LYS A 186 21.63 -10.89 -5.43
CA LYS A 186 20.95 -9.72 -6.01
C LYS A 186 19.42 -9.79 -6.01
N TYR A 187 18.84 -10.99 -6.05
CA TYR A 187 17.40 -11.19 -5.98
C TYR A 187 16.90 -11.35 -4.54
N THR A 188 17.64 -12.09 -3.71
CA THR A 188 17.26 -12.29 -2.30
C THR A 188 17.41 -10.99 -1.51
N ASP A 189 18.51 -10.26 -1.66
CA ASP A 189 18.74 -8.95 -1.02
C ASP A 189 17.64 -7.96 -1.44
N PHE A 190 17.19 -8.03 -2.70
CA PHE A 190 16.08 -7.23 -3.19
C PHE A 190 14.75 -7.61 -2.51
N LEU A 191 14.45 -8.90 -2.36
CA LEU A 191 13.23 -9.36 -1.67
C LEU A 191 13.26 -9.07 -0.17
N GLU A 192 14.41 -9.20 0.47
CA GLU A 192 14.62 -8.80 1.89
C GLU A 192 14.42 -7.31 2.07
N SER A 193 14.95 -6.47 1.16
CA SER A 193 14.73 -5.02 1.21
C SER A 193 13.26 -4.61 1.09
N LYS A 194 12.39 -5.52 0.64
CA LYS A 194 10.94 -5.35 0.55
C LYS A 194 10.19 -6.02 1.69
N GLY A 195 10.89 -6.66 2.64
CA GLY A 195 10.28 -7.39 3.73
C GLY A 195 9.52 -8.65 3.29
N ILE A 196 9.78 -9.19 2.10
CA ILE A 196 9.05 -10.36 1.57
C ILE A 196 9.68 -11.66 2.06
N ILE A 197 10.99 -11.63 2.29
CA ILE A 197 11.74 -12.76 2.79
C ILE A 197 12.68 -12.28 3.90
N GLU A 198 13.16 -13.22 4.71
CA GLU A 198 14.20 -12.99 5.70
C GLU A 198 15.26 -14.09 5.62
N GLN A 199 16.53 -13.72 5.80
CA GLN A 199 17.61 -14.68 5.95
C GLN A 199 17.74 -15.17 7.41
N CYS A 200 17.43 -16.44 7.65
CA CYS A 200 17.70 -17.12 8.92
C CYS A 200 18.89 -18.08 8.76
N GLY A 201 20.08 -17.64 9.20
CA GLY A 201 21.31 -18.41 9.03
C GLY A 201 21.69 -18.57 7.55
N ASN A 202 21.67 -19.80 7.04
CA ASN A 202 21.96 -20.08 5.62
C ASN A 202 20.70 -20.26 4.75
N LYS A 203 19.50 -20.12 5.33
CA LYS A 203 18.21 -20.28 4.64
C LYS A 203 17.47 -18.97 4.52
N PHE A 204 16.63 -18.87 3.50
CA PHE A 204 15.64 -17.81 3.36
C PHE A 204 14.26 -18.37 3.71
N ILE A 205 13.48 -17.58 4.44
CA ILE A 205 12.08 -17.83 4.76
C ILE A 205 11.20 -16.76 4.10
N TYR A 206 9.99 -17.14 3.71
CA TYR A 206 8.98 -16.19 3.24
C TYR A 206 8.33 -15.53 4.45
N LEU A 207 8.27 -14.20 4.46
CA LEU A 207 7.60 -13.42 5.48
C LEU A 207 6.17 -13.14 5.04
N ARG A 208 5.22 -13.46 5.92
CA ARG A 208 3.83 -13.05 5.80
C ARG A 208 3.38 -12.52 7.16
#